data_AF-A0A8A1L4P4-F1
#
_entry.id   AF-A0A8A1L4P4-F1
#
_cell.length_a   1.000
_cell.length_b   1.000
_cell.length_c   1.000
_cell.angle_alpha   90.00
_cell.angle_beta   90.00
_cell.angle_gamma   90.00
#
_symmetry.space_group_name_H-M   'P 1'
#
loop_
_entity.id
_entity.type
_entity.pdbx_description
1 polymer ?
#
loop_
_entity_poly.entity_id
_entity_poly.type
_entity_poly.pdbx_seq_one_letter_code
_entity_poly.pdbx_strand_id
1 'polypeptide(L)'
;MRNVLRKGDVWFRTGDVMRWDLEGRWYFSDRIGDTFRWRSENVSTNEVSEVLGKHPEVLEANVYGVELPNHDGRAGCAAIVFRDQAKITPPPNSEHEDASEVPILEPSSTVLRSLARLASENLPKYAVPLFLRVTRGTQSTGNNKQQKHVLKKEGVDVNLLSKKGVDDLLYWFRGGEYVPFGKKEWETVKGGRVKL
;
A
#
# COMPACT_ATOMS: atom_id res chain seq x y z
N MET A 1 -30.84 1.40 -2.36
CA MET A 1 -31.18 2.16 -1.13
C MET A 1 -32.53 2.84 -1.35
N ARG A 2 -33.34 3.06 -0.31
CA ARG A 2 -34.68 3.68 -0.43
C ARG A 2 -34.83 4.82 0.56
N ASN A 3 -35.67 5.80 0.25
CA ASN A 3 -35.98 6.97 1.10
C ASN A 3 -34.74 7.77 1.52
N VAL A 4 -33.79 8.01 0.62
CA VAL A 4 -32.50 8.65 0.92
C VAL A 4 -32.63 10.17 1.02
N LEU A 5 -33.23 10.81 0.02
CA LEU A 5 -33.46 12.26 0.02
C LEU A 5 -34.93 12.59 0.27
N ARG A 6 -35.84 11.77 -0.26
CA ARG A 6 -37.29 11.94 -0.07
C ARG A 6 -38.00 10.59 0.04
N LYS A 7 -39.10 10.55 0.80
CA LYS A 7 -39.93 9.35 0.96
C LYS A 7 -40.43 8.86 -0.41
N GLY A 8 -40.23 7.58 -0.71
CA GLY A 8 -40.57 6.93 -1.97
C GLY A 8 -39.43 6.80 -2.97
N ASP A 9 -38.32 7.52 -2.78
CA ASP A 9 -37.18 7.42 -3.72
C ASP A 9 -36.42 6.10 -3.61
N VAL A 10 -35.73 5.74 -4.69
CA VAL A 10 -34.86 4.56 -4.76
C VAL A 10 -33.57 4.95 -5.47
N TRP A 11 -32.45 4.69 -4.80
CA TRP A 11 -31.12 5.04 -5.26
C TRP A 11 -30.24 3.81 -5.43
N PHE A 12 -29.47 3.78 -6.52
CA PHE A 12 -28.42 2.81 -6.73
C PHE A 12 -27.10 3.34 -6.17
N ARG A 13 -26.42 2.56 -5.34
CA ARG A 13 -25.09 2.91 -4.84
C ARG A 13 -24.06 2.27 -5.77
N THR A 14 -23.48 3.07 -6.66
CA THR A 14 -22.43 2.62 -7.59
C THR A 14 -21.19 2.12 -6.85
N GLY A 15 -20.88 2.77 -5.72
CA GLY A 15 -19.63 2.53 -5.00
C GLY A 15 -18.49 3.40 -5.52
N ASP A 16 -18.73 4.33 -6.43
CA ASP A 16 -17.71 5.26 -6.94
C ASP A 16 -17.81 6.62 -6.25
N VAL A 17 -16.65 7.22 -6.00
CA VAL A 17 -16.46 8.60 -5.56
C VAL A 17 -16.21 9.42 -6.82
N MET A 18 -17.08 10.38 -7.08
CA MET A 18 -16.98 11.25 -8.25
C MET A 18 -16.94 12.72 -7.82
N ARG A 19 -16.23 13.54 -8.58
CA ARG A 19 -16.31 15.01 -8.49
C ARG A 19 -16.92 15.56 -9.77
N TRP A 20 -17.65 16.66 -9.68
CA TRP A 20 -18.08 17.43 -10.84
C TRP A 20 -17.51 18.84 -10.78
N ASP A 21 -17.25 19.46 -11.92
CA ASP A 21 -16.82 20.86 -12.00
C ASP A 21 -17.96 21.81 -12.40
N LEU A 22 -17.67 23.12 -12.40
CA LEU A 22 -18.63 24.17 -12.75
C LEU A 22 -19.09 24.11 -14.22
N GLU A 23 -18.36 23.40 -15.07
CA GLU A 23 -18.66 23.20 -16.49
C GLU A 23 -19.47 21.92 -16.73
N GLY A 24 -19.90 21.24 -15.65
CA GLY A 24 -20.74 20.06 -15.70
C GLY A 24 -20.01 18.77 -16.06
N ARG A 25 -18.67 18.76 -16.06
CA ARG A 25 -17.88 17.55 -16.32
C ARG A 25 -17.74 16.74 -15.05
N TRP A 26 -17.87 15.42 -15.19
CA TRP A 26 -17.68 14.45 -14.13
C TRP A 26 -16.31 13.81 -14.21
N TYR A 27 -15.63 13.69 -13.07
CA TYR A 27 -14.36 12.99 -12.95
C TYR A 27 -14.52 11.88 -11.93
N PHE A 28 -14.09 10.68 -12.32
CA PHE A 28 -13.89 9.58 -11.39
C PHE A 28 -12.75 9.94 -10.43
N SER A 29 -12.98 9.78 -9.12
CA SER A 29 -11.96 10.00 -8.09
C SER A 29 -11.44 8.68 -7.55
N ASP A 30 -12.32 7.81 -7.02
CA ASP A 30 -11.93 6.51 -6.47
C ASP A 30 -13.14 5.58 -6.26
N ARG A 31 -12.93 4.36 -5.79
CA ARG A 31 -14.00 3.48 -5.29
C ARG A 31 -14.10 3.52 -3.77
N ILE A 32 -15.33 3.48 -3.27
CA ILE A 32 -15.67 3.23 -1.86
C ILE A 32 -15.10 1.85 -1.49
N GLY A 33 -13.96 1.84 -0.81
CA GLY A 33 -13.21 0.63 -0.42
C GLY A 33 -11.74 0.63 -0.85
N ASP A 34 -11.39 1.43 -1.86
CA ASP A 34 -10.01 1.70 -2.31
C ASP A 34 -9.39 2.91 -1.60
N THR A 35 -10.03 3.41 -0.55
CA THR A 35 -9.51 4.44 0.36
C THR A 35 -9.30 3.88 1.77
N PHE A 36 -8.36 4.44 2.52
CA PHE A 36 -8.25 4.24 3.98
C PHE A 36 -8.16 5.59 4.70
N ARG A 37 -8.46 5.61 6.00
CA ARG A 37 -8.44 6.84 6.81
C ARG A 37 -7.24 6.83 7.74
N TRP A 38 -6.39 7.86 7.67
CA TRP A 38 -5.22 8.02 8.55
C TRP A 38 -5.22 9.41 9.16
N ARG A 39 -5.10 9.50 10.50
CA ARG A 39 -5.07 10.79 11.23
C ARG A 39 -6.18 11.75 10.80
N SER A 40 -7.39 11.21 10.67
CA SER A 40 -8.58 11.94 10.24
C SER A 40 -8.64 12.40 8.78
N GLU A 41 -7.72 11.95 7.93
CA GLU A 41 -7.70 12.24 6.49
C GLU A 41 -8.03 10.99 5.67
N ASN A 42 -8.68 11.16 4.52
CA ASN A 42 -8.89 10.07 3.56
C ASN A 42 -7.71 9.98 2.60
N VAL A 43 -7.19 8.77 2.41
CA VAL A 43 -6.08 8.48 1.50
C VAL A 43 -6.58 7.55 0.40
N SER A 44 -6.44 7.98 -0.85
CA SER A 44 -6.70 7.13 -2.03
C SER A 44 -5.54 6.16 -2.22
N THR A 45 -5.84 4.85 -2.24
CA THR A 45 -4.79 3.87 -2.55
C THR A 45 -4.33 3.99 -3.99
N ASN A 46 -5.21 4.38 -4.91
CA ASN A 46 -4.92 4.52 -6.33
C ASN A 46 -3.98 5.69 -6.61
N GLU A 47 -4.27 6.87 -6.04
CA GLU A 47 -3.39 8.06 -6.18
C GLU A 47 -1.97 7.77 -5.69
N VAL A 48 -1.85 7.19 -4.50
CA VAL A 48 -0.54 6.86 -3.92
C VAL A 48 0.18 5.81 -4.76
N SER A 49 -0.55 4.80 -5.28
CA SER A 49 0.04 3.76 -6.13
C SER A 49 0.53 4.35 -7.47
N GLU A 50 -0.24 5.28 -8.06
CA GLU A 50 0.14 5.97 -9.30
C GLU A 50 1.39 6.83 -9.10
N VAL A 51 1.48 7.58 -7.99
CA VAL A 51 2.68 8.39 -7.68
C VAL A 51 3.91 7.49 -7.52
N LEU A 52 3.82 6.41 -6.74
CA LEU A 52 4.95 5.50 -6.52
C LEU A 52 5.35 4.76 -7.80
N GLY A 53 4.37 4.40 -8.64
CA GLY A 53 4.58 3.74 -9.93
C GLY A 53 5.32 4.59 -10.95
N LYS A 54 5.40 5.92 -10.77
CA LYS A 54 6.22 6.82 -11.61
C LYS A 54 7.73 6.68 -11.33
N HIS A 55 8.12 6.03 -10.23
CA HIS A 55 9.53 5.82 -9.93
C HIS A 55 10.16 4.81 -10.91
N PRO A 56 11.33 5.09 -11.53
CA PRO A 56 11.92 4.24 -12.56
C PRO A 56 12.14 2.78 -12.12
N GLU A 57 12.55 2.58 -10.86
CA GLU A 57 12.83 1.24 -10.33
C GLU A 57 11.58 0.44 -9.93
N VAL A 58 10.42 1.09 -9.78
CA VAL A 58 9.19 0.43 -9.35
C VAL A 58 8.51 -0.21 -10.57
N LEU A 59 8.19 -1.50 -10.44
CA LEU A 59 7.35 -2.21 -11.40
C LEU A 59 5.88 -2.12 -11.02
N GLU A 60 5.57 -2.42 -9.75
CA GLU A 60 4.21 -2.39 -9.21
C GLU A 60 4.23 -1.82 -7.79
N ALA A 61 3.20 -1.02 -7.47
CA ALA A 61 2.97 -0.50 -6.14
C ALA A 61 1.51 -0.77 -5.74
N ASN A 62 1.32 -1.53 -4.66
CA ASN A 62 0.03 -1.90 -4.12
C ASN A 62 -0.17 -1.28 -2.75
N VAL A 63 -1.00 -0.25 -2.68
CA VAL A 63 -1.19 0.54 -1.47
C VAL A 63 -2.40 0.06 -0.68
N TYR A 64 -2.25 0.01 0.65
CA TYR A 64 -3.29 -0.38 1.58
C TYR A 64 -3.09 0.23 2.97
N GLY A 65 -4.18 0.36 3.72
CA GLY A 65 -4.13 0.80 5.11
C GLY A 65 -3.92 -0.36 6.08
N VAL A 66 -2.96 -0.22 6.99
CA VAL A 66 -2.66 -1.18 8.06
C VAL A 66 -3.08 -0.64 9.42
N GLU A 67 -3.68 -1.50 10.26
CA GLU A 67 -3.97 -1.15 11.65
C GLU A 67 -2.70 -1.23 12.47
N LEU A 68 -2.49 -0.24 13.33
CA LEU A 68 -1.35 -0.20 14.25
C LEU A 68 -1.87 -0.20 15.70
N PRO A 69 -1.17 -0.86 16.63
CA PRO A 69 -1.52 -0.81 18.04
C PRO A 69 -1.51 0.64 18.55
N ASN A 70 -2.53 1.03 19.32
CA ASN A 70 -2.64 2.35 19.96
C ASN A 70 -2.73 3.56 19.01
N HIS A 71 -3.07 3.34 17.73
CA HIS A 71 -3.33 4.41 16.76
C HIS A 71 -4.75 4.34 16.22
N ASP A 72 -5.35 5.51 15.97
CA ASP A 72 -6.64 5.61 15.30
C ASP A 72 -6.47 5.65 13.77
N GLY A 73 -7.39 5.01 13.07
CA GLY A 73 -7.32 4.82 11.63
C GLY A 73 -6.33 3.75 11.18
N ARG A 74 -5.91 3.83 9.92
CA ARG A 74 -5.02 2.88 9.25
C ARG A 74 -3.83 3.62 8.65
N ALA A 75 -2.62 3.24 9.03
CA ALA A 75 -1.40 3.81 8.46
C ALA A 75 -1.22 3.34 7.01
N GLY A 76 -0.69 4.19 6.14
CA GLY A 76 -0.41 3.80 4.75
C GLY A 76 0.77 2.84 4.67
N CYS A 77 0.57 1.73 3.96
CA CYS A 77 1.61 0.78 3.57
C CYS A 77 1.56 0.56 2.06
N ALA A 78 2.73 0.54 1.41
CA ALA A 78 2.85 0.21 -0.01
C ALA A 78 3.66 -1.07 -0.18
N ALA A 79 3.04 -2.11 -0.74
CA ALA A 79 3.76 -3.28 -1.21
C ALA A 79 4.38 -2.97 -2.59
N ILE A 80 5.70 -3.04 -2.68
CA ILE A 80 6.49 -2.67 -3.86
C ILE A 80 7.14 -3.91 -4.46
N VAL A 81 7.00 -4.06 -5.78
CA VAL A 81 7.83 -4.96 -6.58
C VAL A 81 8.77 -4.09 -7.40
N PHE A 82 10.08 -4.30 -7.22
CA PHE A 82 11.10 -3.61 -8.02
C PHE A 82 11.31 -4.33 -9.36
N ARG A 83 11.71 -3.57 -10.38
CA ARG A 83 11.98 -4.13 -11.72
C ARG A 83 13.09 -5.17 -11.70
N ASP A 84 14.15 -4.95 -10.92
CA ASP A 84 15.24 -5.92 -10.82
C ASP A 84 14.82 -7.21 -10.13
N GLN A 85 13.94 -7.14 -9.13
CA GLN A 85 13.33 -8.32 -8.53
C GLN A 85 12.54 -9.12 -9.58
N ALA A 86 11.72 -8.44 -10.39
CA ALA A 86 10.92 -9.09 -11.41
C ALA A 86 11.72 -9.74 -12.54
N LYS A 87 13.00 -9.38 -12.72
CA LYS A 87 13.90 -10.05 -13.70
C LYS A 87 14.35 -11.42 -13.21
N ILE A 88 14.47 -11.61 -11.90
CA ILE A 88 14.93 -12.87 -11.29
C ILE A 88 13.77 -13.72 -10.78
N THR A 89 12.59 -13.13 -10.59
CA THR A 89 11.41 -13.86 -10.16
C THR A 89 10.70 -14.44 -11.39
N PRO A 90 10.51 -15.77 -11.45
CA PRO A 90 9.84 -16.41 -12.56
C PRO A 90 8.38 -15.95 -12.66
N PRO A 91 7.80 -15.93 -13.87
CA PRO A 91 6.39 -15.63 -14.03
C PRO A 91 5.52 -16.66 -13.28
N PRO A 92 4.38 -16.26 -12.70
CA PRO A 92 3.57 -17.13 -11.84
C PRO A 92 3.02 -18.42 -12.48
N ASN A 93 3.18 -18.60 -13.80
CA ASN A 93 2.72 -19.77 -14.55
C ASN A 93 3.86 -20.63 -15.12
N SER A 94 5.11 -20.44 -14.71
CA SER A 94 6.21 -21.34 -15.12
C SER A 94 6.16 -22.65 -14.34
N GLU A 95 6.12 -23.78 -15.04
CA GLU A 95 5.99 -25.13 -14.45
C GLU A 95 7.22 -25.59 -13.65
N HIS A 96 8.35 -24.88 -13.73
CA HIS A 96 9.66 -25.40 -13.30
C HIS A 96 10.37 -24.58 -12.22
N GLU A 97 9.85 -23.42 -11.80
CA GLU A 97 10.52 -22.57 -10.81
C GLU A 97 9.52 -22.04 -9.77
N ASP A 98 9.72 -22.39 -8.50
CA ASP A 98 8.93 -21.84 -7.39
C ASP A 98 9.45 -20.44 -7.05
N ALA A 99 8.62 -19.43 -7.25
CA ALA A 99 8.94 -18.05 -6.90
C ALA A 99 9.28 -17.89 -5.40
N SER A 100 8.88 -18.81 -4.52
CA SER A 100 9.19 -18.76 -3.10
C SER A 100 10.68 -18.96 -2.78
N GLU A 101 11.43 -19.65 -3.65
CA GLU A 101 12.86 -19.94 -3.45
C GLU A 101 13.77 -18.79 -3.90
N VAL A 102 13.26 -17.85 -4.69
CA VAL A 102 14.03 -16.69 -5.17
C VAL A 102 14.26 -15.72 -4.02
N PRO A 103 15.51 -15.31 -3.72
CA PRO A 103 15.74 -14.33 -2.65
C PRO A 103 15.16 -12.97 -3.02
N ILE A 104 14.67 -12.22 -2.01
CA ILE A 104 14.29 -10.82 -2.18
C ILE A 104 15.56 -9.97 -2.23
N LEU A 105 15.72 -9.20 -3.30
CA LEU A 105 16.80 -8.23 -3.45
C LEU A 105 16.56 -7.04 -2.53
N GLU A 106 17.56 -6.73 -1.70
CA GLU A 106 17.51 -5.53 -0.88
C GLU A 106 17.67 -4.27 -1.75
N PRO A 107 16.71 -3.31 -1.72
CA PRO A 107 16.88 -2.04 -2.42
C PRO A 107 18.00 -1.19 -1.82
N SER A 108 18.73 -0.48 -2.68
CA SER A 108 19.77 0.43 -2.23
C SER A 108 19.20 1.63 -1.46
N SER A 109 19.99 2.19 -0.54
CA SER A 109 19.59 3.38 0.22
C SER A 109 19.28 4.60 -0.67
N THR A 110 19.90 4.68 -1.84
CA THR A 110 19.64 5.74 -2.82
C THR A 110 18.23 5.61 -3.41
N VAL A 111 17.80 4.39 -3.73
CA VAL A 111 16.44 4.11 -4.24
C VAL A 111 15.39 4.38 -3.15
N LEU A 112 15.66 3.97 -1.91
CA LEU A 112 14.76 4.25 -0.78
C LEU A 112 14.60 5.76 -0.53
N ARG A 113 15.69 6.53 -0.63
CA ARG A 113 15.65 8.00 -0.52
C ARG A 113 14.93 8.65 -1.68
N SER A 114 15.16 8.22 -2.93
CA SER A 114 14.49 8.79 -4.10
C SER A 114 12.99 8.49 -4.10
N LEU A 115 12.57 7.31 -3.67
CA LEU A 115 11.16 6.95 -3.46
C LEU A 115 10.50 7.84 -2.40
N ALA A 116 11.15 8.00 -1.25
CA ALA A 116 10.67 8.84 -0.17
C ALA A 116 10.49 10.30 -0.61
N ARG A 117 11.46 10.83 -1.37
CA ARG A 117 11.38 12.17 -1.97
C ARG A 117 10.22 12.28 -2.97
N LEU A 118 10.12 11.34 -3.91
CA LEU A 118 9.05 11.32 -4.92
C LEU A 118 7.67 11.36 -4.26
N ALA A 119 7.44 10.51 -3.25
CA ALA A 119 6.20 10.47 -2.50
C ALA A 119 5.95 11.80 -1.77
N SER A 120 6.96 12.35 -1.08
CA SER A 120 6.81 13.58 -0.30
C SER A 120 6.59 14.85 -1.15
N GLU A 121 7.08 14.86 -2.38
CA GLU A 121 6.91 15.99 -3.31
C GLU A 121 5.55 15.97 -4.01
N ASN A 122 4.95 14.78 -4.19
CA ASN A 122 3.73 14.61 -4.99
C ASN A 122 2.49 14.21 -4.18
N LEU A 123 2.65 13.87 -2.89
CA LEU A 123 1.56 13.52 -2.00
C LEU A 123 1.53 14.44 -0.78
N PRO A 124 0.34 14.74 -0.24
CA PRO A 124 0.25 15.39 1.05
C PRO A 124 0.86 14.50 2.15
N LYS A 125 1.39 15.11 3.21
CA LYS A 125 2.13 14.41 4.28
C LYS A 125 1.38 13.22 4.90
N TYR A 126 0.05 13.27 4.98
CA TYR A 126 -0.77 12.19 5.53
C TYR A 126 -0.96 11.00 4.58
N ALA A 127 -0.74 11.19 3.28
CA ALA A 127 -0.89 10.16 2.24
C ALA A 127 0.43 9.48 1.88
N VAL A 128 1.58 10.07 2.24
CA VAL A 128 2.89 9.41 2.13
C VAL A 128 2.85 8.09 2.92
N PRO A 129 3.13 6.93 2.28
CA PRO A 129 3.14 5.65 3.00
C PRO A 129 4.13 5.68 4.15
N LEU A 130 3.65 5.37 5.34
CA LEU A 130 4.51 5.22 6.51
C LEU A 130 5.35 3.95 6.44
N PHE A 131 4.91 2.95 5.68
CA PHE A 131 5.61 1.69 5.50
C PHE A 131 5.76 1.32 4.03
N LEU A 132 6.89 0.72 3.69
CA LEU A 132 7.07 -0.04 2.46
C LEU A 132 7.26 -1.51 2.80
N ARG A 133 6.70 -2.37 1.95
CA ARG A 133 6.87 -3.82 1.99
C ARG A 133 7.41 -4.27 0.64
N VAL A 134 8.67 -4.70 0.57
CA VAL A 134 9.27 -5.20 -0.66
C VAL A 134 8.92 -6.67 -0.81
N THR A 135 8.31 -7.01 -1.93
CA THR A 135 7.81 -8.36 -2.21
C THR A 135 8.47 -8.93 -3.47
N ARG A 136 8.57 -10.26 -3.56
CA ARG A 136 9.19 -10.96 -4.70
C ARG A 136 8.53 -10.71 -6.05
N GLY A 137 7.21 -10.60 -6.08
CA GLY A 137 6.50 -10.59 -7.34
C GLY A 137 5.08 -10.13 -7.22
N THR A 138 4.51 -9.84 -8.39
CA THR A 138 3.13 -9.40 -8.52
C THR A 138 2.20 -10.50 -8.04
N GLN A 139 1.40 -10.23 -7.01
CA GLN A 139 0.43 -11.18 -6.46
C GLN A 139 -0.82 -11.24 -7.35
N SER A 140 -0.66 -11.70 -8.60
CA SER A 140 -1.77 -11.89 -9.53
C SER A 140 -2.29 -13.32 -9.40
N THR A 141 -3.48 -13.48 -8.80
CA THR A 141 -4.27 -14.69 -9.01
C THR A 141 -5.09 -14.52 -10.29
N GLY A 142 -5.38 -15.62 -10.99
CA GLY A 142 -6.01 -15.67 -12.34
C GLY A 142 -7.38 -15.00 -12.54
N ASN A 143 -7.83 -14.11 -11.63
CA ASN A 143 -9.03 -13.28 -11.78
C ASN A 143 -8.77 -11.77 -11.57
N ASN A 144 -7.54 -11.27 -11.78
CA ASN A 144 -7.17 -9.84 -11.64
C ASN A 144 -7.56 -9.17 -10.30
N LYS A 145 -7.94 -9.96 -9.29
CA LYS A 145 -8.24 -9.49 -7.94
C LYS A 145 -6.96 -9.60 -7.14
N GLN A 146 -6.26 -8.48 -7.03
CA GLN A 146 -5.14 -8.35 -6.11
C GLN A 146 -5.55 -8.79 -4.70
N GLN A 147 -4.71 -9.59 -4.03
CA GLN A 147 -4.94 -10.08 -2.67
C GLN A 147 -4.73 -8.98 -1.60
N LYS A 148 -5.22 -7.76 -1.83
CA LYS A 148 -5.17 -6.64 -0.88
C LYS A 148 -5.67 -7.04 0.51
N HIS A 149 -6.61 -7.98 0.61
CA HIS A 149 -7.12 -8.47 1.89
C HIS A 149 -6.07 -9.22 2.73
N VAL A 150 -5.21 -10.03 2.08
CA VAL A 150 -4.14 -10.79 2.77
C VAL A 150 -3.09 -9.82 3.30
N LEU A 151 -2.62 -8.91 2.45
CA LEU A 151 -1.64 -7.88 2.80
C LEU A 151 -2.17 -6.96 3.93
N LYS A 152 -3.44 -6.55 3.87
CA LYS A 152 -4.10 -5.76 4.92
C LYS A 152 -4.15 -6.51 6.26
N LYS A 153 -4.43 -7.82 6.25
CA LYS A 153 -4.54 -8.63 7.46
C LYS A 153 -3.17 -8.93 8.09
N GLU A 154 -2.15 -9.09 7.26
CA GLU A 154 -0.77 -9.25 7.72
C GLU A 154 -0.19 -7.95 8.27
N GLY A 155 -0.55 -6.83 7.64
CA GLY A 155 -0.11 -5.51 8.04
C GLY A 155 1.42 -5.39 7.95
N VAL A 156 2.01 -4.94 9.06
CA VAL A 156 3.46 -4.74 9.24
C VAL A 156 3.98 -5.44 10.50
N ASP A 157 3.22 -6.41 11.03
CA ASP A 157 3.64 -7.21 12.18
C ASP A 157 4.70 -8.24 11.74
N VAL A 158 5.97 -7.93 12.00
CA VAL A 158 7.13 -8.76 11.64
C VAL A 158 7.05 -10.15 12.27
N ASN A 159 6.45 -10.28 13.45
CA ASN A 159 6.30 -11.58 14.13
C ASN A 159 5.24 -12.44 13.44
N LEU A 160 4.13 -11.81 13.00
CA LEU A 160 3.09 -12.49 12.24
C LEU A 160 3.58 -12.95 10.86
N LEU A 161 4.34 -12.09 10.17
CA LEU A 161 4.92 -12.41 8.86
C LEU A 161 5.87 -13.61 8.96
N SER A 162 6.80 -13.57 9.91
CA SER A 162 7.74 -14.67 10.15
C SER A 162 7.03 -15.98 10.50
N LYS A 163 5.95 -15.93 11.31
CA LYS A 163 5.14 -17.12 11.64
C LYS A 163 4.44 -17.72 10.42
N LYS A 164 4.08 -16.91 9.44
CA LYS A 164 3.45 -17.33 8.18
C LYS A 164 4.44 -17.79 7.12
N GLY A 165 5.75 -17.76 7.41
CA GLY A 165 6.79 -18.04 6.42
C GLY A 165 6.92 -16.94 5.37
N VAL A 166 6.47 -15.72 5.67
CA VAL A 166 6.66 -14.56 4.82
C VAL A 166 7.90 -13.82 5.26
N ASP A 167 8.82 -13.63 4.33
CA ASP A 167 10.14 -13.01 4.51
C ASP A 167 10.31 -11.73 3.67
N ASP A 168 9.19 -11.08 3.33
CA ASP A 168 9.17 -9.75 2.74
C ASP A 168 9.97 -8.74 3.58
N LEU A 169 10.67 -7.84 2.92
CA LEU A 169 11.45 -6.79 3.60
C LEU A 169 10.55 -5.61 3.94
N LEU A 170 10.60 -5.16 5.20
CA LEU A 170 9.82 -4.01 5.65
C LEU A 170 10.72 -2.79 5.89
N TYR A 171 10.21 -1.62 5.50
CA TYR A 171 10.81 -0.32 5.74
C TYR A 171 9.76 0.64 6.28
N TRP A 172 10.19 1.66 7.02
CA TRP A 172 9.31 2.73 7.49
C TRP A 172 9.88 4.12 7.17
N PHE A 173 8.98 5.08 6.99
CA PHE A 173 9.33 6.46 6.64
C PHE A 173 9.78 7.24 7.87
N ARG A 174 11.04 7.69 7.87
CA ARG A 174 11.65 8.50 8.94
C ARG A 174 12.59 9.54 8.36
N GLY A 175 12.46 10.79 8.80
CA GLY A 175 13.42 11.84 8.45
C GLY A 175 13.54 12.14 6.95
N GLY A 176 12.52 11.80 6.15
CA GLY A 176 12.55 11.98 4.70
C GLY A 176 13.11 10.80 3.92
N GLU A 177 13.35 9.65 4.56
CA GLU A 177 13.82 8.43 3.90
C GLU A 177 13.12 7.18 4.44
N TYR A 178 13.17 6.09 3.67
CA TYR A 178 12.72 4.78 4.13
C TYR A 178 13.90 4.01 4.73
N VAL A 179 13.78 3.60 5.99
CA VAL A 179 14.81 2.81 6.70
C VAL A 179 14.27 1.45 7.12
N PRO A 180 15.13 0.43 7.33
CA PRO A 180 14.67 -0.91 7.69
C PRO A 180 13.76 -0.93 8.92
N PHE A 181 12.73 -1.77 8.87
CA PHE A 181 11.74 -1.96 9.93
C PHE A 181 11.72 -3.42 10.37
N GLY A 182 12.31 -3.71 11.53
CA GLY A 182 12.43 -5.06 12.07
C GLY A 182 11.63 -5.25 13.36
N LYS A 183 11.92 -6.37 14.05
CA LYS A 183 11.26 -6.74 15.31
C LYS A 183 11.43 -5.67 16.39
N LYS A 184 12.61 -5.04 16.47
CA LYS A 184 12.91 -4.00 17.47
C LYS A 184 12.01 -2.78 17.26
N GLU A 185 11.86 -2.34 16.00
CA GLU A 185 11.03 -1.20 15.64
C GLU A 185 9.55 -1.52 15.87
N TRP A 186 9.10 -2.73 15.52
CA TRP A 186 7.74 -3.20 15.80
C TRP A 186 7.39 -3.17 17.30
N GLU A 187 8.25 -3.68 18.18
CA GLU A 187 8.02 -3.61 19.62
C GLU A 187 7.97 -2.16 20.14
N THR A 188 8.72 -1.25 19.49
CA THR A 188 8.71 0.17 19.85
C THR A 188 7.39 0.84 19.45
N VAL A 189 6.84 0.51 18.28
CA VAL A 189 5.50 0.95 17.83
C VAL A 189 4.42 0.39 18.76
N LYS A 190 4.47 -0.91 19.05
CA LYS A 190 3.52 -1.59 19.94
C LYS A 190 3.53 -1.00 21.36
N GLY A 191 4.71 -0.65 21.87
CA GLY A 191 4.87 0.00 23.16
C GLY A 191 4.40 1.45 23.22
N GLY A 192 3.88 2.03 22.12
CA GLY A 192 3.40 3.42 22.06
C GLY A 192 4.50 4.47 22.22
N ARG A 193 5.78 4.06 22.11
CA ARG A 193 6.94 4.95 22.31
C ARG A 193 7.27 5.78 21.07
N VAL A 194 6.60 5.50 19.96
CA VAL A 194 6.76 6.23 18.70
C VAL A 194 5.52 7.06 18.41
N LYS A 195 5.70 8.37 18.25
CA LYS A 195 4.73 9.18 17.51
C LYS A 195 4.97 8.97 16.02
N LEU A 196 4.07 8.24 15.37
CA LEU A 196 3.98 8.02 13.92
C LEU A 196 3.04 9.05 13.33
#